data_AF-I0GNE1-F1
#
_entry.id   AF-I0GNE1-F1
#
_cell.length_a   1.000
_cell.length_b   1.000
_cell.length_c   1.000
_cell.angle_alpha   90.00
_cell.angle_beta   90.00
_cell.angle_gamma   90.00
#
_symmetry.space_group_name_H-M   'P 1'
#
loop_
_entity.id
_entity.type
_entity.pdbx_description
1 polymer ?
#
loop_
_entity_poly.entity_id
_entity_poly.type
_entity_poly.pdbx_seq_one_letter_code
_entity_poly.pdbx_strand_id
1 'polypeptide(L)'
;MVPEILGFLIIAGALLVLVVRYISQRRQGVDMEELQTSTEQLKAELTRSADAVIARMGNHIQHLEGLIRQADERNVRLEASLNEYKRLAGEMEERSATLNRELSEARRVIAELAAYQSVPLVPPASPIRSRQAAISARRRVDDQEFAAVLQNSLDRQEDMEQTPSLTSEPAINAQQAAGLAEAMNRKPEENEEKISPEPEEEEKKAPAEPREEKPISPNAAKAKALLRSGYSVEDTARETGMGRGAIELLREMNRRELDDKQR
;
A
#
# COMPACT_ATOMS: atom_id res chain seq x y z
N MET A 1 29.70 -89.97 26.12
CA MET A 1 29.99 -88.79 25.28
C MET A 1 28.77 -88.27 24.54
N VAL A 2 28.01 -89.10 23.83
CA VAL A 2 26.76 -88.67 23.14
C VAL A 2 25.64 -88.20 24.10
N PRO A 3 25.35 -88.84 25.26
CA PRO A 3 24.27 -88.39 26.13
C PRO A 3 24.58 -87.09 26.89
N GLU A 4 25.84 -86.80 27.22
CA GLU A 4 26.20 -85.53 27.87
C GLU A 4 26.01 -84.32 26.95
N ILE A 5 26.31 -84.49 25.65
CA ILE A 5 26.12 -83.42 24.64
C ILE A 5 24.62 -83.15 24.44
N LEU A 6 23.78 -84.20 24.42
CA LEU A 6 22.33 -84.04 24.27
C LEU A 6 21.70 -83.31 25.47
N GLY A 7 22.17 -83.62 26.69
CA GLY A 7 21.75 -82.92 27.91
C GLY A 7 22.16 -81.45 27.92
N PHE A 8 23.40 -81.14 27.51
CA PHE A 8 23.88 -79.75 27.42
C PHE A 8 23.09 -78.93 26.39
N LEU A 9 22.70 -79.53 25.26
CA LEU A 9 21.94 -78.86 24.20
C LEU A 9 20.51 -78.52 24.65
N ILE A 10 19.87 -79.39 25.43
CA ILE A 10 18.57 -79.13 26.06
C ILE A 10 18.66 -77.99 27.07
N ILE A 11 19.69 -78.01 27.94
CA ILE A 11 19.90 -76.97 28.95
C ILE A 11 20.20 -75.63 28.29
N ALA A 12 21.07 -75.60 27.28
CA ALA A 12 21.38 -74.40 26.51
C ALA A 12 20.15 -73.85 25.78
N GLY A 13 19.33 -74.74 25.21
CA GLY A 13 18.05 -74.37 24.59
C GLY A 13 17.07 -73.74 25.59
N ALA A 14 16.91 -74.34 26.78
CA ALA A 14 16.06 -73.80 27.83
C ALA A 14 16.56 -72.44 28.35
N LEU A 15 17.88 -72.29 28.50
CA LEU A 15 18.50 -71.03 28.90
C LEU A 15 18.28 -69.94 27.84
N LEU A 16 18.42 -70.29 26.55
CA LEU A 16 18.18 -69.37 25.44
C LEU A 16 16.72 -68.90 25.42
N VAL A 17 15.77 -69.82 25.55
CA VAL A 17 14.34 -69.47 25.62
C VAL A 17 14.03 -68.60 26.84
N LEU A 18 14.64 -68.89 27.99
CA LEU A 18 14.48 -68.10 29.21
C LEU A 18 15.04 -66.68 29.06
N VAL A 19 16.20 -66.52 28.42
CA VAL A 19 16.78 -65.20 28.11
C VAL A 19 15.92 -64.43 27.11
N VAL A 20 15.46 -65.08 26.03
CA VAL A 20 14.57 -64.45 25.04
C VAL A 20 13.25 -64.01 25.68
N ARG A 21 12.65 -64.87 26.50
CA ARG A 21 11.42 -64.56 27.24
C ARG A 21 11.63 -63.42 28.23
N TYR A 22 12.76 -63.42 28.94
CA TYR A 22 13.11 -62.36 29.88
C TYR A 22 13.30 -61.00 29.18
N ILE A 23 13.94 -60.98 28.01
CA ILE A 23 14.12 -59.75 27.21
C ILE A 23 12.79 -59.27 26.63
N SER A 24 12.01 -60.18 26.04
CA SER A 24 10.71 -59.84 25.44
C SER A 24 9.73 -59.29 26.47
N GLN A 25 9.68 -59.91 27.65
CA GLN A 25 8.76 -59.53 28.71
C GLN A 25 9.13 -58.19 29.37
N ARG A 26 10.41 -57.79 29.32
CA ARG A 26 10.86 -56.45 29.76
C ARG A 26 10.58 -55.34 28.74
N ARG A 27 10.52 -55.66 27.44
CA ARG A 27 10.28 -54.68 26.36
C ARG A 27 8.79 -54.49 26.06
N GLN A 28 8.01 -55.56 26.04
CA GLN A 28 6.59 -55.51 25.68
C GLN A 28 5.72 -54.69 26.62
N GLY A 29 6.07 -54.60 27.91
CA GLY A 29 5.31 -53.78 28.88
C GLY A 29 5.61 -52.29 28.77
N VAL A 30 6.82 -51.91 28.35
CA VAL A 30 7.26 -50.51 28.31
C VAL A 30 6.95 -49.88 26.95
N ASP A 31 7.21 -50.60 25.85
CA ASP A 31 7.03 -50.05 24.51
C ASP A 31 5.54 -49.81 24.17
N MET A 32 4.61 -50.68 24.60
CA MET A 32 3.18 -50.55 24.24
C MET A 32 2.49 -49.34 24.89
N GLU A 33 2.82 -49.02 26.14
CA GLU A 33 2.29 -47.82 26.82
C GLU A 33 2.93 -46.54 26.27
N GLU A 34 4.23 -46.56 25.98
CA GLU A 34 4.94 -45.42 25.37
C GLU A 34 4.46 -45.14 23.93
N LEU A 35 4.16 -46.18 23.16
CA LEU A 35 3.60 -46.05 21.81
C LEU A 35 2.19 -45.44 21.85
N GLN A 36 1.33 -45.92 22.76
CA GLN A 36 -0.03 -45.39 22.91
C GLN A 36 -0.01 -43.92 23.31
N THR A 37 0.80 -43.56 24.32
CA THR A 37 0.96 -42.17 24.77
C THR A 37 1.56 -41.28 23.68
N SER A 38 2.53 -41.78 22.89
CA SER A 38 3.10 -41.05 21.75
C SER A 38 2.06 -40.82 20.64
N THR A 39 1.20 -41.80 20.33
CA THR A 39 0.11 -41.59 19.37
C THR A 39 -0.97 -40.63 19.88
N GLU A 40 -1.25 -40.63 21.17
CA GLU A 40 -2.19 -39.69 21.78
C GLU A 40 -1.62 -38.26 21.78
N GLN A 41 -0.33 -38.10 22.08
CA GLN A 41 0.37 -36.82 21.99
C GLN A 41 0.40 -36.31 20.54
N LEU A 42 0.77 -37.16 19.58
CA LEU A 42 0.76 -36.79 18.16
C LEU A 42 -0.64 -36.37 17.70
N LYS A 43 -1.68 -37.10 18.12
CA LYS A 43 -3.07 -36.73 17.82
C LYS A 43 -3.41 -35.37 18.40
N ALA A 44 -3.04 -35.11 19.65
CA ALA A 44 -3.29 -33.84 20.34
C ALA A 44 -2.57 -32.67 19.64
N GLU A 45 -1.30 -32.86 19.26
CA GLU A 45 -0.53 -31.87 18.50
C GLU A 45 -1.11 -31.63 17.11
N LEU A 46 -1.56 -32.68 16.43
CA LEU A 46 -2.17 -32.57 15.12
C LEU A 46 -3.51 -31.82 15.18
N THR A 47 -4.35 -32.11 16.18
CA THR A 47 -5.58 -31.33 16.40
C THR A 47 -5.28 -29.88 16.74
N ARG A 48 -4.28 -29.62 17.59
CA ARG A 48 -3.87 -28.26 17.94
C ARG A 48 -3.33 -27.49 16.74
N SER A 49 -2.56 -28.17 15.88
CA SER A 49 -2.04 -27.61 14.62
C SER A 49 -3.18 -27.34 13.64
N ALA A 50 -4.12 -28.27 13.48
CA ALA A 50 -5.28 -28.11 12.61
C ALA A 50 -6.15 -26.93 13.06
N ASP A 51 -6.45 -26.81 14.36
CA ASP A 51 -7.24 -25.70 14.90
C ASP A 51 -6.53 -24.35 14.73
N ALA A 52 -5.20 -24.31 14.92
CA ALA A 52 -4.41 -23.10 14.67
C ALA A 52 -4.44 -22.69 13.19
N VAL A 53 -4.36 -23.67 12.27
CA VAL A 53 -4.46 -23.42 10.83
C VAL A 53 -5.86 -22.94 10.46
N ILE A 54 -6.91 -23.57 10.98
CA ILE A 54 -8.31 -23.18 10.74
C ILE A 54 -8.56 -21.75 11.23
N ALA A 55 -8.11 -21.41 12.45
CA ALA A 55 -8.26 -20.06 12.99
C ALA A 55 -7.53 -19.02 12.12
N ARG A 56 -6.32 -19.33 11.66
CA ARG A 56 -5.57 -18.46 10.75
C ARG A 56 -6.27 -18.28 9.41
N MET A 57 -6.77 -19.36 8.82
CA MET A 57 -7.51 -19.30 7.56
C MET A 57 -8.83 -18.54 7.74
N GLY A 58 -9.53 -18.73 8.85
CA GLY A 58 -10.74 -17.98 9.20
C GLY A 58 -10.47 -16.47 9.26
N ASN A 59 -9.42 -16.04 9.94
CA ASN A 59 -9.02 -14.63 9.99
C ASN A 59 -8.66 -14.09 8.60
N HIS A 60 -7.96 -14.88 7.78
CA HIS A 60 -7.61 -14.46 6.43
C HIS A 60 -8.84 -14.33 5.52
N ILE A 61 -9.79 -15.27 5.60
CA ILE A 61 -11.05 -15.22 4.86
C ILE A 61 -11.86 -13.99 5.27
N GLN A 62 -12.01 -13.73 6.57
CA GLN A 62 -12.70 -12.53 7.06
C GLN A 62 -12.04 -11.24 6.57
N HIS A 63 -10.70 -11.19 6.55
CA HIS A 63 -9.97 -10.04 6.00
C HIS A 63 -10.22 -9.87 4.50
N LEU A 64 -10.18 -10.95 3.72
CA LEU A 64 -10.47 -10.93 2.29
C LEU A 64 -11.91 -10.51 2.00
N GLU A 65 -12.89 -11.02 2.76
CA GLU A 65 -14.28 -10.57 2.66
C GLU A 65 -14.42 -9.07 2.95
N GLY A 66 -13.69 -8.56 3.94
CA GLY A 66 -13.63 -7.12 4.23
C GLY A 66 -13.05 -6.32 3.07
N LEU A 67 -11.94 -6.78 2.47
CA LEU A 67 -11.32 -6.13 1.31
C LEU A 67 -12.23 -6.15 0.09
N ILE A 68 -12.95 -7.26 -0.16
CA ILE A 68 -13.91 -7.37 -1.26
C ILE A 68 -15.05 -6.38 -1.06
N ARG A 69 -15.66 -6.32 0.14
CA ARG A 69 -16.72 -5.35 0.44
C ARG A 69 -16.24 -3.91 0.26
N GLN A 70 -15.01 -3.61 0.71
CA GLN A 70 -14.42 -2.28 0.53
C GLN A 70 -14.19 -1.95 -0.94
N ALA A 71 -13.77 -2.92 -1.76
CA ALA A 71 -13.60 -2.75 -3.19
C ALA A 71 -14.95 -2.50 -3.89
N ASP A 72 -15.99 -3.26 -3.53
CA ASP A 72 -17.34 -3.09 -4.07
C ASP A 72 -17.92 -1.71 -3.72
N GLU A 73 -17.79 -1.26 -2.47
CA GLU A 73 -18.22 0.08 -2.08
C GLU A 73 -17.51 1.18 -2.87
N ARG A 74 -16.19 1.03 -3.08
CA ARG A 74 -15.42 1.98 -3.90
C ARG A 74 -15.87 1.95 -5.35
N ASN A 75 -16.15 0.78 -5.89
CA ASN A 75 -16.60 0.64 -7.26
C ASN A 75 -17.96 1.32 -7.46
N VAL A 76 -18.93 1.09 -6.56
CA VAL A 76 -20.23 1.78 -6.60
C VAL A 76 -20.07 3.31 -6.54
N ARG A 77 -19.17 3.83 -5.70
CA ARG A 77 -18.89 5.27 -5.64
C ARG A 77 -18.30 5.79 -6.95
N LEU A 78 -17.34 5.07 -7.52
CA LEU A 78 -16.72 5.44 -8.81
C LEU A 78 -17.73 5.40 -9.96
N GLU A 79 -18.59 4.38 -10.01
CA GLU A 79 -19.67 4.29 -10.99
C GLU A 79 -20.65 5.45 -10.86
N ALA A 80 -21.04 5.82 -9.63
CA ALA A 80 -21.88 6.99 -9.39
C ALA A 80 -21.22 8.28 -9.91
N SER A 81 -19.95 8.52 -9.57
CA SER A 81 -19.20 9.68 -10.07
C SER A 81 -19.07 9.66 -11.60
N LEU A 82 -18.81 8.51 -12.22
CA LEU A 82 -18.75 8.39 -13.68
C LEU A 82 -20.10 8.71 -14.32
N ASN A 83 -21.21 8.30 -13.72
CA ASN A 83 -22.54 8.62 -14.23
C ASN A 83 -22.86 10.12 -14.11
N GLU A 84 -22.43 10.77 -13.02
CA GLU A 84 -22.53 12.23 -12.88
C GLU A 84 -21.72 12.96 -13.94
N TYR A 85 -20.47 12.55 -14.18
CA TYR A 85 -19.65 13.15 -15.25
C TYR A 85 -20.24 12.93 -16.64
N LYS A 86 -20.76 11.73 -16.93
CA LYS A 86 -21.44 11.45 -18.21
C LYS A 86 -22.65 12.34 -18.40
N ARG A 87 -23.44 12.55 -17.34
CA ARG A 87 -24.60 13.43 -17.38
C ARG A 87 -24.19 14.88 -17.65
N LEU A 88 -23.20 15.41 -16.93
CA LEU A 88 -22.71 16.77 -17.14
C LEU A 88 -22.10 16.95 -18.54
N ALA A 89 -21.40 15.95 -19.05
CA ALA A 89 -20.90 15.95 -20.42
C ALA A 89 -22.04 16.02 -21.45
N GLY A 90 -23.11 15.25 -21.24
CA GLY A 90 -24.31 15.31 -22.08
C GLY A 90 -24.99 16.69 -22.04
N GLU A 91 -25.16 17.27 -20.85
CA GLU A 91 -25.72 18.63 -20.69
C GLU A 91 -24.85 19.70 -21.40
N MET A 92 -23.52 19.58 -21.35
CA MET A 92 -22.59 20.45 -22.07
C MET A 92 -22.67 20.25 -23.59
N GLU A 93 -22.79 19.01 -24.04
CA GLU A 93 -22.94 18.70 -25.46
C GLU A 93 -24.24 19.29 -26.01
N GLU A 94 -25.36 19.13 -25.30
CA GLU A 94 -26.64 19.73 -25.65
C GLU A 94 -26.54 21.26 -25.72
N ARG A 95 -25.95 21.90 -24.70
CA ARG A 95 -25.73 23.36 -24.68
C ARG A 95 -24.82 23.81 -25.83
N SER A 96 -23.82 23.01 -26.21
CA SER A 96 -22.97 23.32 -27.35
C SER A 96 -23.74 23.20 -28.68
N ALA A 97 -24.63 22.22 -28.79
CA ALA A 97 -25.45 22.01 -29.96
C ALA A 97 -26.49 23.13 -30.13
N THR A 98 -27.11 23.60 -29.04
CA THR A 98 -28.04 24.74 -29.08
C THR A 98 -27.31 26.02 -29.48
N LEU A 99 -26.16 26.33 -28.87
CA LEU A 99 -25.36 27.51 -29.24
C LEU A 99 -24.88 27.46 -30.70
N ASN A 100 -24.44 26.28 -31.18
CA ASN A 100 -24.06 26.13 -32.59
C ASN A 100 -25.24 26.34 -33.53
N ARG A 101 -26.44 25.88 -33.14
CA ARG A 101 -27.66 26.10 -33.91
C ARG A 101 -28.01 27.58 -33.96
N GLU A 102 -28.03 28.26 -32.82
CA GLU A 102 -28.25 29.71 -32.73
C GLU A 102 -27.22 30.50 -33.56
N LEU A 103 -25.93 30.14 -33.48
CA LEU A 103 -24.89 30.75 -34.31
C LEU A 103 -25.13 30.51 -35.80
N SER A 104 -25.58 29.31 -36.18
CA SER A 104 -25.89 28.99 -37.57
C SER A 104 -27.10 29.77 -38.08
N GLU A 105 -28.12 29.98 -37.24
CA GLU A 105 -29.32 30.76 -37.54
C GLU A 105 -28.99 32.25 -37.64
N ALA A 106 -28.25 32.80 -36.68
CA ALA A 106 -27.76 34.17 -36.72
C ALA A 106 -26.92 34.43 -37.98
N ARG A 107 -26.04 33.49 -38.35
CA ARG A 107 -25.24 33.58 -39.58
C ARG A 107 -26.11 33.58 -40.84
N ARG A 108 -27.21 32.81 -40.86
CA ARG A 108 -28.18 32.82 -41.97
C ARG A 108 -28.89 34.17 -42.07
N VAL A 109 -29.41 34.70 -40.96
CA VAL A 109 -30.09 36.00 -40.94
C VAL A 109 -29.16 37.13 -41.40
N ILE A 110 -27.90 37.13 -40.97
CA ILE A 110 -26.90 38.10 -41.43
C ILE A 110 -26.66 37.99 -42.94
N ALA A 111 -26.57 36.76 -43.47
CA ALA A 111 -26.40 36.54 -44.91
C ALA A 111 -27.63 36.99 -45.71
N GLU A 112 -28.84 36.75 -45.20
CA GLU A 112 -30.08 37.24 -45.80
C GLU A 112 -30.12 38.77 -45.80
N LEU A 113 -29.83 39.44 -44.68
CA LEU A 113 -29.73 40.90 -44.61
C LEU A 113 -28.67 41.46 -45.57
N ALA A 114 -27.51 40.81 -45.66
CA ALA A 114 -26.46 41.20 -46.60
C ALA A 114 -26.89 41.05 -48.06
N ALA A 115 -27.71 40.02 -48.38
CA ALA A 115 -28.28 39.84 -49.71
C ALA A 115 -29.34 40.91 -50.04
N TYR A 116 -30.09 41.40 -49.06
CA TYR A 116 -30.97 42.57 -49.24
C TYR A 116 -30.18 43.90 -49.31
N GLN A 117 -29.00 43.98 -48.68
CA GLN A 117 -28.15 45.17 -48.65
C GLN A 117 -27.11 45.22 -49.79
N SER A 118 -27.03 44.21 -50.67
CA SER A 118 -26.05 44.19 -51.75
C SER A 118 -26.45 45.12 -52.90
N VAL A 119 -26.09 46.40 -52.79
CA VAL A 119 -25.62 47.21 -53.92
C VAL A 119 -24.23 46.66 -54.29
N PRO A 120 -23.95 46.30 -55.56
CA PRO A 120 -22.72 45.61 -55.90
C PRO A 120 -21.54 46.59 -55.88
N LEU A 121 -20.69 46.48 -54.86
CA LEU A 121 -19.35 47.06 -54.88
C LEU A 121 -18.32 45.94 -54.70
N VAL A 122 -17.87 45.41 -55.84
CA VAL A 122 -16.58 44.76 -56.19
C VAL A 122 -15.70 44.20 -55.03
N PRO A 123 -15.30 42.91 -55.03
CA PRO A 123 -14.09 42.41 -54.35
C PRO A 123 -12.86 42.56 -55.29
N PRO A 124 -11.59 42.66 -54.82
CA PRO A 124 -10.99 41.69 -53.88
C PRO A 124 -9.87 42.22 -52.94
N ALA A 125 -9.71 41.63 -51.74
CA ALA A 125 -8.40 41.53 -51.09
C ALA A 125 -8.39 40.46 -49.98
N SER A 126 -7.26 39.77 -49.87
CA SER A 126 -6.97 38.55 -49.11
C SER A 126 -6.95 38.68 -47.57
N PRO A 127 -7.36 37.66 -46.80
CA PRO A 127 -7.22 37.64 -45.34
C PRO A 127 -5.97 36.85 -44.93
N ILE A 128 -4.79 37.45 -45.05
CA ILE A 128 -3.57 36.88 -44.43
C ILE A 128 -3.04 37.78 -43.30
N ARG A 129 -3.35 39.08 -43.32
CA ARG A 129 -2.91 40.03 -42.27
C ARG A 129 -3.71 39.96 -40.96
N SER A 130 -4.94 39.45 -40.98
CA SER A 130 -5.81 39.40 -39.79
C SER A 130 -5.46 38.26 -38.82
N ARG A 131 -4.83 37.18 -39.30
CA ARG A 131 -4.46 36.04 -38.44
C ARG A 131 -3.25 36.35 -37.56
N GLN A 132 -2.26 37.06 -38.09
CA GLN A 132 -1.07 37.48 -37.32
C GLN A 132 -1.42 38.55 -36.27
N ALA A 133 -2.32 39.49 -36.61
CA ALA A 133 -2.83 40.48 -35.66
C ALA A 133 -3.69 39.84 -34.55
N ALA A 134 -4.50 38.82 -34.87
CA ALA A 134 -5.29 38.11 -33.86
C ALA A 134 -4.43 37.23 -32.93
N ILE A 135 -3.37 36.60 -33.45
CA ILE A 135 -2.43 35.81 -32.64
C ILE A 135 -1.61 36.72 -31.72
N SER A 136 -1.17 37.88 -32.21
CA SER A 136 -0.44 38.84 -31.38
C SER A 136 -1.35 39.56 -30.39
N ALA A 137 -2.61 39.85 -30.72
CA ALA A 137 -3.58 40.38 -29.77
C ALA A 137 -3.89 39.38 -28.63
N ARG A 138 -4.09 38.09 -28.94
CA ARG A 138 -4.28 37.04 -27.90
C ARG A 138 -3.06 36.90 -27.00
N ARG A 139 -1.86 36.82 -27.58
CA ARG A 139 -0.63 36.71 -26.81
C ARG A 139 -0.39 37.91 -25.89
N ARG A 140 -0.70 39.13 -26.35
CA ARG A 140 -0.63 40.35 -25.53
C ARG A 140 -1.61 40.37 -24.37
N VAL A 141 -2.76 39.71 -24.49
CA VAL A 141 -3.75 39.58 -23.40
C VAL A 141 -3.29 38.51 -22.41
N ASP A 142 -2.83 37.36 -22.89
CA ASP A 142 -2.31 36.27 -22.05
C ASP A 142 -1.09 36.73 -21.21
N ASP A 143 -0.17 37.49 -21.81
CA ASP A 143 1.00 38.05 -21.13
C ASP A 143 0.59 39.09 -20.06
N GLN A 144 -0.48 39.86 -20.30
CA GLN A 144 -1.01 40.84 -19.34
C GLN A 144 -1.74 40.17 -18.17
N GLU A 145 -2.49 39.11 -18.43
CA GLU A 145 -3.18 38.34 -17.39
C GLU A 145 -2.17 37.62 -16.48
N PHE A 146 -1.10 37.07 -17.05
CA PHE A 146 0.01 36.49 -16.29
C PHE A 146 0.75 37.55 -15.44
N ALA A 147 1.01 38.74 -15.99
CA ALA A 147 1.61 39.84 -15.25
C ALA A 147 0.72 40.30 -14.07
N ALA A 148 -0.60 40.34 -14.26
CA ALA A 148 -1.55 40.70 -13.22
C ALA A 148 -1.61 39.64 -12.09
N VAL A 149 -1.54 38.34 -12.44
CA VAL A 149 -1.49 37.26 -11.43
C VAL A 149 -0.19 37.29 -10.63
N LEU A 150 0.94 37.60 -11.28
CA LEU A 150 2.23 37.79 -10.61
C LEU A 150 2.21 39.00 -9.67
N GLN A 151 1.65 40.13 -10.11
CA GLN A 151 1.49 41.33 -9.27
C GLN A 151 0.61 41.04 -8.06
N ASN A 152 -0.53 40.37 -8.25
CA ASN A 152 -1.41 39.98 -7.15
C ASN A 152 -0.73 39.02 -6.15
N SER A 153 0.15 38.14 -6.65
CA SER A 153 0.94 37.25 -5.78
C SER A 153 2.02 37.99 -4.99
N LEU A 154 2.63 39.02 -5.59
CA LEU A 154 3.61 39.89 -4.94
C LEU A 154 2.94 40.80 -3.90
N ASP A 155 1.83 41.46 -4.25
CA ASP A 155 1.06 42.29 -3.30
C ASP A 155 0.60 41.48 -2.08
N ARG A 156 0.17 40.23 -2.30
CA ARG A 156 -0.23 39.31 -1.23
C ARG A 156 0.96 38.84 -0.36
N GLN A 157 2.17 38.82 -0.91
CA GLN A 157 3.41 38.55 -0.17
C GLN A 157 3.86 39.79 0.60
N GLU A 158 3.79 40.99 0.01
CA GLU A 158 4.16 42.26 0.65
C GLU A 158 3.23 42.59 1.84
N ASP A 159 1.93 42.29 1.71
CA ASP A 159 0.96 42.38 2.82
C ASP A 159 1.24 41.37 3.96
N MET A 160 1.94 40.26 3.67
CA MET A 160 2.40 39.30 4.69
C MET A 160 3.72 39.71 5.34
N GLU A 161 4.53 40.59 4.71
CA GLU A 161 5.86 40.98 5.19
C GLU A 161 5.85 42.21 6.12
N GLN A 162 4.74 42.93 6.27
CA GLN A 162 4.62 44.10 7.16
C GLN A 162 3.99 43.84 8.54
N THR A 163 3.70 42.59 8.91
CA THR A 163 3.24 42.25 10.27
C THR A 163 4.33 41.53 11.07
N PRO A 164 4.76 42.04 12.24
CA PRO A 164 5.68 41.31 13.09
C PRO A 164 4.95 40.09 13.64
N SER A 165 5.51 38.91 13.36
CA SER A 165 5.31 37.61 13.99
C SER A 165 4.23 37.54 15.08
N LEU A 166 3.13 36.84 14.81
CA LEU A 166 2.45 35.89 15.71
C LEU A 166 1.38 35.14 14.89
N THR A 167 1.59 33.83 14.72
CA THR A 167 0.58 32.78 14.44
C THR A 167 -0.71 33.20 13.70
N SER A 168 -0.79 32.95 12.39
CA SER A 168 -2.08 32.79 11.71
C SER A 168 -1.92 31.92 10.46
N GLU A 169 -2.29 30.65 10.62
CA GLU A 169 -2.60 29.75 9.51
C GLU A 169 -3.81 30.31 8.73
N PRO A 170 -3.89 30.09 7.41
CA PRO A 170 -5.04 30.52 6.62
C PRO A 170 -6.31 29.81 7.12
N ALA A 171 -7.23 30.59 7.68
CA ALA A 171 -8.46 30.17 8.34
C ALA A 171 -9.51 29.45 7.46
N ILE A 172 -9.14 28.99 6.26
CA ILE A 172 -10.00 28.19 5.38
C ILE A 172 -9.83 26.69 5.65
N ASN A 173 -8.71 26.29 6.31
CA ASN A 173 -8.44 24.89 6.67
C ASN A 173 -8.75 24.54 8.14
N ALA A 174 -9.04 25.51 9.01
CA ALA A 174 -9.19 25.24 10.45
C ALA A 174 -10.39 24.33 10.77
N GLN A 175 -11.50 24.45 10.04
CA GLN A 175 -12.67 23.58 10.23
C GLN A 175 -12.48 22.17 9.65
N GLN A 176 -11.72 22.03 8.56
CA GLN A 176 -11.38 20.75 7.97
C GLN A 176 -10.29 20.01 8.77
N ALA A 177 -9.33 20.76 9.33
CA ALA A 177 -8.30 20.24 10.23
C ALA A 177 -8.86 19.85 11.61
N ALA A 178 -9.84 20.61 12.14
CA ALA A 178 -10.54 20.24 13.38
C ALA A 178 -11.32 18.93 13.23
N GLY A 179 -12.02 18.73 12.10
CA GLY A 179 -12.72 17.46 11.81
C GLY A 179 -11.78 16.26 11.62
N LEU A 180 -10.57 16.50 11.09
CA LEU A 180 -9.54 15.45 10.95
C LEU A 180 -8.86 15.14 12.29
N ALA A 181 -8.59 16.16 13.11
CA ALA A 181 -7.99 16.01 14.43
C ALA A 181 -8.94 15.32 15.42
N GLU A 182 -10.25 15.57 15.33
CA GLU A 182 -11.26 14.89 16.16
C GLU A 182 -11.40 13.39 15.78
N ALA A 183 -11.22 13.05 14.50
CA ALA A 183 -11.17 11.66 14.04
C ALA A 183 -9.88 10.93 14.48
N MET A 184 -8.75 11.65 14.59
CA MET A 184 -7.48 11.10 15.06
C MET A 184 -7.34 11.05 16.59
N ASN A 185 -8.09 11.87 17.32
CA ASN A 185 -8.05 11.94 18.79
C ASN A 185 -9.10 11.03 19.47
N ARG A 186 -9.86 10.24 18.69
CA ARG A 186 -10.70 9.17 19.21
C ARG A 186 -9.82 7.99 19.63
N LYS A 187 -9.25 8.12 20.83
CA LYS A 187 -8.54 7.10 21.58
C LYS A 187 -9.39 5.82 21.65
N PRO A 188 -8.91 4.66 21.19
CA PRO A 188 -9.49 3.39 21.61
C PRO A 188 -9.16 3.21 23.09
N GLU A 189 -10.19 3.23 23.93
CA GLU A 189 -10.05 2.83 25.32
C GLU A 189 -9.81 1.32 25.41
N GLU A 190 -8.81 1.00 26.24
CA GLU A 190 -8.60 -0.23 27.01
C GLU A 190 -8.38 -1.56 26.29
N ASN A 191 -7.13 -2.04 26.37
CA ASN A 191 -6.89 -3.22 27.20
C ASN A 191 -5.47 -3.18 27.79
N GLU A 192 -5.38 -2.85 29.07
CA GLU A 192 -4.20 -3.08 29.90
C GLU A 192 -4.10 -4.57 30.21
N GLU A 193 -3.10 -5.26 29.67
CA GLU A 193 -2.66 -6.54 30.22
C GLU A 193 -1.14 -6.61 30.29
N LYS A 194 -0.62 -6.11 31.42
CA LYS A 194 0.42 -6.72 32.26
C LYS A 194 1.48 -7.58 31.53
N ILE A 195 2.58 -6.95 31.11
CA ILE A 195 3.79 -7.65 30.70
C ILE A 195 4.69 -7.80 31.94
N SER A 196 4.77 -9.02 32.47
CA SER A 196 5.84 -9.44 33.40
C SER A 196 7.04 -9.98 32.62
N PRO A 197 8.25 -9.95 33.22
CA PRO A 197 9.52 -9.99 32.49
C PRO A 197 10.07 -11.42 32.26
N GLU A 198 10.78 -11.58 31.13
CA GLU A 198 11.85 -12.55 30.82
C GLU A 198 11.55 -14.07 30.90
N PRO A 199 12.29 -14.97 30.18
CA PRO A 199 13.75 -14.96 30.02
C PRO A 199 14.31 -15.22 28.60
N GLU A 200 15.61 -14.98 28.52
CA GLU A 200 16.57 -15.30 27.47
C GLU A 200 16.63 -16.81 27.11
N GLU A 201 17.43 -17.10 26.07
CA GLU A 201 17.89 -18.42 25.58
C GLU A 201 16.93 -19.10 24.57
N GLU A 202 17.33 -19.59 23.39
CA GLU A 202 18.60 -20.21 23.02
C GLU A 202 18.72 -20.33 21.48
N GLU A 203 19.96 -20.33 20.99
CA GLU A 203 20.36 -20.52 19.59
C GLU A 203 19.84 -21.83 18.98
N LYS A 204 19.33 -21.79 17.74
CA LYS A 204 19.51 -22.91 16.80
C LYS A 204 19.87 -22.42 15.39
N LYS A 205 21.04 -22.87 14.95
CA LYS A 205 21.66 -22.67 13.64
C LYS A 205 21.00 -23.51 12.53
N ALA A 206 20.92 -22.86 11.35
CA ALA A 206 21.02 -23.40 9.98
C ALA A 206 19.79 -24.09 9.37
N PRO A 207 19.66 -24.15 8.02
CA PRO A 207 20.56 -23.63 6.96
C PRO A 207 19.93 -22.60 5.99
N ALA A 208 20.82 -21.95 5.23
CA ALA A 208 20.55 -20.93 4.24
C ALA A 208 19.58 -21.36 3.12
N GLU A 209 18.53 -20.57 2.93
CA GLU A 209 17.82 -20.45 1.66
C GLU A 209 17.92 -19.00 1.17
N PRO A 210 18.15 -18.76 -0.12
CA PRO A 210 18.20 -17.41 -0.66
C PRO A 210 16.81 -16.79 -0.51
N ARG A 211 16.69 -15.83 0.42
CA ARG A 211 15.47 -15.05 0.61
C ARG A 211 15.15 -14.35 -0.71
N GLU A 212 14.08 -14.78 -1.35
CA GLU A 212 13.49 -14.09 -2.49
C GLU A 212 13.27 -12.63 -2.11
N GLU A 213 14.00 -11.75 -2.80
CA GLU A 213 13.91 -10.30 -2.66
C GLU A 213 12.47 -9.88 -3.01
N LYS A 214 11.68 -9.58 -1.97
CA LYS A 214 10.45 -8.79 -2.15
C LYS A 214 10.84 -7.55 -2.97
N PRO A 215 10.06 -7.17 -3.99
CA PRO A 215 10.39 -6.01 -4.82
C PRO A 215 10.57 -4.82 -3.89
N ILE A 216 11.81 -4.34 -3.80
CA ILE A 216 12.18 -3.19 -3.00
C ILE A 216 11.32 -2.06 -3.57
N SER A 217 10.36 -1.57 -2.77
CA SER A 217 9.55 -0.41 -3.15
C SER A 217 10.49 0.66 -3.72
N PRO A 218 10.17 1.31 -4.86
CA PRO A 218 11.07 2.27 -5.50
C PRO A 218 11.56 3.35 -4.52
N ASN A 219 10.73 3.70 -3.53
CA ASN A 219 11.09 4.62 -2.46
C ASN A 219 12.13 4.02 -1.50
N ALA A 220 12.02 2.74 -1.15
CA ALA A 220 13.00 2.03 -0.32
C ALA A 220 14.38 1.93 -1.00
N ALA A 221 14.43 1.74 -2.32
CA ALA A 221 15.67 1.76 -3.08
C ALA A 221 16.31 3.16 -3.06
N LYS A 222 15.49 4.21 -3.26
CA LYS A 222 15.93 5.62 -3.17
C LYS A 222 16.44 5.96 -1.77
N ALA A 223 15.77 5.53 -0.71
CA ALA A 223 16.25 5.75 0.66
C ALA A 223 17.54 5.00 0.96
N LYS A 224 17.66 3.73 0.53
CA LYS A 224 18.91 2.97 0.68
C LYS A 224 20.08 3.69 0.00
N ALA A 225 19.85 4.30 -1.16
CA ALA A 225 20.86 5.09 -1.85
C ALA A 225 21.25 6.37 -1.07
N LEU A 226 20.25 7.12 -0.58
CA LEU A 226 20.46 8.36 0.18
C LEU A 226 21.22 8.11 1.50
N LEU A 227 20.83 7.07 2.24
CA LEU A 227 21.51 6.66 3.48
C LEU A 227 22.96 6.24 3.22
N ARG A 228 23.23 5.56 2.08
CA ARG A 228 24.60 5.21 1.67
C ARG A 228 25.44 6.43 1.29
N SER A 229 24.82 7.46 0.71
CA SER A 229 25.50 8.73 0.43
C SER A 229 25.69 9.62 1.65
N GLY A 230 25.29 9.18 2.85
CA GLY A 230 25.55 9.88 4.11
C GLY A 230 24.51 10.93 4.50
N TYR A 231 23.32 10.93 3.87
CA TYR A 231 22.22 11.82 4.26
C TYR A 231 21.62 11.41 5.60
N SER A 232 21.07 12.39 6.33
CA SER A 232 20.41 12.17 7.61
C SER A 232 19.12 11.35 7.46
N VAL A 233 18.66 10.77 8.56
CA VAL A 233 17.42 9.96 8.59
C VAL A 233 16.21 10.85 8.28
N GLU A 234 16.26 12.09 8.75
CA GLU A 234 15.24 13.11 8.60
C GLU A 234 15.13 13.61 7.15
N ASP A 235 16.26 13.91 6.51
CA ASP A 235 16.29 14.37 5.12
C ASP A 235 15.88 13.25 4.16
N THR A 236 16.31 12.03 4.44
CA THR A 236 15.93 10.86 3.65
C THR A 236 14.43 10.56 3.78
N ALA A 237 13.86 10.69 4.99
CA ALA A 237 12.43 10.53 5.23
C ALA A 237 11.61 11.57 4.44
N ARG A 238 12.07 12.83 4.43
CA ARG A 238 11.43 13.91 3.67
C ARG A 238 11.51 13.70 2.16
N GLU A 239 12.65 13.26 1.65
CA GLU A 239 12.93 13.08 0.21
C GLU A 239 12.27 11.83 -0.39
N THR A 240 11.92 10.86 0.45
CA THR A 240 11.31 9.59 0.02
C THR A 240 9.86 9.41 0.49
N GLY A 241 9.36 10.31 1.33
CA GLY A 241 8.03 10.23 1.94
C GLY A 241 7.86 9.06 2.91
N MET A 242 8.96 8.40 3.31
CA MET A 242 8.92 7.31 4.28
C MET A 242 9.08 7.85 5.70
N GLY A 243 8.29 7.33 6.64
CA GLY A 243 8.36 7.75 8.03
C GLY A 243 9.75 7.51 8.63
N ARG A 244 10.14 8.34 9.61
CA ARG A 244 11.44 8.29 10.31
C ARG A 244 11.81 6.87 10.77
N GLY A 245 10.86 6.13 11.36
CA GLY A 245 11.08 4.76 11.80
C GLY A 245 11.31 3.75 10.67
N ALA A 246 10.73 3.96 9.48
CA ALA A 246 10.99 3.11 8.32
C ALA A 246 12.39 3.34 7.74
N ILE A 247 12.86 4.60 7.74
CA ILE A 247 14.24 4.93 7.34
C ILE A 247 15.26 4.40 8.34
N GLU A 248 14.95 4.46 9.64
CA GLU A 248 15.81 3.93 10.69
C GLU A 248 15.95 2.41 10.59
N LEU A 249 14.84 1.70 10.32
CA LEU A 249 14.86 0.27 10.02
C LEU A 249 15.70 -0.04 8.77
N LEU A 250 15.54 0.74 7.68
CA LEU A 250 16.35 0.57 6.47
C LEU A 250 17.84 0.81 6.72
N ARG A 251 18.19 1.76 7.61
CA ARG A 251 19.57 2.02 8.03
C ARG A 251 20.14 0.85 8.81
N GLU A 252 19.37 0.28 9.73
CA GLU A 252 19.79 -0.87 10.53
C GLU A 252 19.95 -2.13 9.66
N MET A 253 18.99 -2.38 8.76
CA MET A 253 19.09 -3.47 7.78
C MET A 253 20.31 -3.30 6.88
N ASN A 254 20.58 -2.09 6.38
CA ASN A 254 21.75 -1.82 5.54
C ASN A 254 23.06 -2.05 6.31
N ARG A 255 23.12 -1.63 7.59
CA ARG A 255 24.27 -1.88 8.46
C ARG A 255 24.53 -3.39 8.62
N ARG A 256 23.49 -4.17 8.91
CA ARG A 256 23.58 -5.63 9.02
C ARG A 256 23.96 -6.29 7.69
N GLU A 257 23.37 -5.85 6.57
CA GLU A 257 23.71 -6.31 5.21
C GLU A 257 25.17 -6.04 4.82
N LEU A 258 25.76 -4.95 5.31
CA LEU A 258 27.18 -4.63 5.09
C LEU A 258 28.10 -5.49 5.95
N ASP A 259 27.72 -5.72 7.21
CA ASP A 259 28.47 -6.55 8.15
C ASP A 259 28.49 -8.03 7.71
N ASP A 260 27.35 -8.54 7.20
CA ASP A 260 27.23 -9.90 6.66
C ASP A 260 28.03 -10.12 5.37
N LYS A 261 28.29 -9.07 4.59
CA LYS A 261 29.11 -9.13 3.36
C LYS A 261 30.62 -9.06 3.62
N GLN A 262 31.04 -8.71 4.84
CA GLN A 262 32.45 -8.63 5.22
C GLN A 262 32.97 -9.89 5.94
N ARG A 263 32.09 -10.87 6.20
CA ARG A 263 32.44 -12.21 6.70
C ARG A 263 32.55 -13.21 5.55
#